data_AF-A0A9P7E3R7-F1
#
_entry.id   AF-A0A9P7E3R7-F1
#
_cell.length_a   1.000
_cell.length_b   1.000
_cell.length_c   1.000
_cell.angle_alpha   90.00
_cell.angle_beta   90.00
_cell.angle_gamma   90.00
#
_symmetry.space_group_name_H-M   'P 1'
#
loop_
_entity.id
_entity.type
_entity.pdbx_description
1 polymer ?
#
loop_
_entity_poly.entity_id
_entity_poly.type
_entity_poly.pdbx_seq_one_letter_code
_entity_poly.pdbx_strand_id
1 'polypeptide(L)'
;MFLATKLLKTSDYLHIPDSSNGKWKNFVSQALRDGCLEFYYGNSKKALKNTDEFRRTIPINGLLLVGAVVKGVLTSFCETGTDKVPDLSADKCRADFNLLQRSVDALLENPDRCAELEEMLEQWAMIGVGDLYFDKGDMGGSDMDNVNIIL
;
A
#
# COMPACT_ATOMS: atom_id res chain seq x y z
N MET A 1 -4.03 -4.79 -23.02
CA MET A 1 -3.17 -5.98 -22.75
C MET A 1 -1.73 -5.64 -22.35
N PHE A 2 -0.96 -4.86 -23.13
CA PHE A 2 0.47 -4.58 -22.86
C PHE A 2 0.78 -3.96 -21.48
N LEU A 3 -0.08 -3.10 -20.93
CA LEU A 3 0.17 -2.45 -19.64
C LEU A 3 0.04 -3.42 -18.47
N ALA A 4 -1.02 -4.23 -18.44
CA ALA A 4 -1.26 -5.21 -17.39
C ALA A 4 -0.22 -6.34 -17.43
N THR A 5 0.18 -6.79 -18.62
CA THR A 5 1.27 -7.78 -18.76
C THR A 5 2.64 -7.21 -18.39
N LYS A 6 2.90 -5.91 -18.65
CA LYS A 6 4.11 -5.23 -18.19
C LYS A 6 4.12 -5.08 -16.67
N LEU A 7 2.98 -4.69 -16.09
CA LEU A 7 2.79 -4.64 -14.64
C LEU A 7 2.96 -6.01 -14.01
N LEU A 8 2.45 -7.07 -14.65
CA LEU A 8 2.63 -8.46 -14.20
C LEU A 8 4.08 -8.96 -14.35
N LYS A 9 4.79 -8.57 -15.41
CA LYS A 9 6.22 -8.89 -15.55
C LYS A 9 7.10 -8.12 -14.57
N THR A 10 6.64 -6.96 -14.11
CA THR A 10 7.21 -6.26 -12.94
C THR A 10 6.55 -6.71 -11.62
N SER A 11 5.60 -7.67 -11.66
CA SER A 11 4.80 -8.16 -10.52
C SER A 11 5.38 -9.34 -9.78
N ASP A 12 6.67 -9.55 -9.95
CA ASP A 12 7.49 -10.36 -9.07
C ASP A 12 7.61 -9.67 -7.68
N TYR A 13 6.46 -9.25 -7.12
CA TYR A 13 6.27 -8.37 -5.97
C TYR A 13 6.75 -8.96 -4.64
N LEU A 14 7.20 -10.23 -4.67
CA LEU A 14 7.82 -10.97 -3.57
C LEU A 14 8.84 -12.00 -4.09
N HIS A 15 9.45 -11.78 -5.26
CA HIS A 15 10.42 -12.73 -5.80
C HIS A 15 11.79 -12.51 -5.14
N ILE A 16 12.38 -13.58 -4.61
CA ILE A 16 13.75 -13.60 -4.04
C ILE A 16 14.62 -14.41 -5.04
N PRO A 17 15.79 -13.94 -5.55
CA PRO A 17 16.86 -13.13 -4.90
C PRO A 17 17.41 -11.95 -5.77
N ASP A 18 18.39 -11.09 -5.40
CA ASP A 18 19.36 -11.04 -4.30
C ASP A 18 19.74 -9.57 -3.93
N SER A 19 20.36 -9.36 -2.76
CA SER A 19 20.96 -8.07 -2.38
C SER A 19 22.47 -8.19 -2.32
N SER A 20 23.17 -7.28 -3.00
CA SER A 20 24.54 -6.90 -2.66
C SER A 20 24.69 -5.40 -2.36
N ASN A 21 23.56 -4.66 -2.35
CA ASN A 21 23.31 -3.27 -1.90
C ASN A 21 21.98 -2.69 -2.45
N GLY A 22 21.12 -3.54 -3.02
CA GLY A 22 19.79 -3.19 -3.55
C GLY A 22 18.69 -3.29 -2.48
N LYS A 23 18.77 -2.42 -1.47
CA LYS A 23 18.03 -2.46 -0.19
C LYS A 23 16.54 -2.82 -0.28
N TRP A 24 15.80 -2.35 -1.30
CA TRP A 24 14.35 -2.55 -1.42
C TRP A 24 13.87 -3.22 -2.70
N LYS A 25 14.78 -3.61 -3.60
CA LYS A 25 14.44 -3.87 -5.01
C LYS A 25 13.37 -4.95 -5.22
N ASN A 26 13.24 -5.88 -4.27
CA ASN A 26 12.28 -6.99 -4.32
C ASN A 26 10.90 -6.65 -3.72
N PHE A 27 10.76 -5.49 -3.07
CA PHE A 27 9.53 -5.05 -2.41
C PHE A 27 8.90 -3.79 -3.05
N VAL A 28 9.59 -3.14 -4.00
CA VAL A 28 9.22 -1.84 -4.58
C VAL A 28 8.23 -2.00 -5.72
N SER A 29 6.99 -2.36 -5.38
CA SER A 29 5.85 -2.05 -6.24
C SER A 29 5.24 -0.73 -5.81
N GLN A 30 5.34 0.28 -6.67
CA GLN A 30 4.67 1.56 -6.42
C GLN A 30 3.16 1.36 -6.21
N ALA A 31 2.52 0.47 -6.99
CA ALA A 31 1.10 0.17 -6.83
C ALA A 31 0.77 -0.47 -5.47
N LEU A 32 1.67 -1.31 -4.93
CA LEU A 32 1.50 -1.91 -3.61
C LEU A 32 1.68 -0.86 -2.51
N ARG A 33 2.70 0.00 -2.63
CA ARG A 33 2.92 1.11 -1.70
C ARG A 33 1.70 2.04 -1.69
N ASP A 34 1.30 2.55 -2.85
CA ASP A 34 0.19 3.49 -2.99
C ASP A 34 -1.12 2.86 -2.49
N GLY A 35 -1.34 1.57 -2.80
CA GLY A 35 -2.47 0.81 -2.28
C GLY A 35 -2.45 0.69 -0.76
N CYS A 36 -1.29 0.44 -0.15
CA CYS A 36 -1.15 0.39 1.32
C CYS A 36 -1.37 1.76 1.95
N LEU A 37 -0.81 2.82 1.36
CA LEU A 37 -0.98 4.19 1.85
C LEU A 37 -2.45 4.61 1.81
N GLU A 38 -3.15 4.39 0.71
CA GLU A 38 -4.56 4.72 0.59
C GLU A 38 -5.43 3.87 1.51
N PHE A 39 -5.16 2.56 1.62
CA PHE A 39 -5.97 1.66 2.43
C PHE A 39 -5.86 1.96 3.93
N TYR A 40 -4.65 2.23 4.45
CA TYR A 40 -4.42 2.45 5.87
C TYR A 40 -4.46 3.94 6.27
N TYR A 41 -4.05 4.82 5.37
CA TYR A 41 -3.89 6.26 5.62
C TYR A 41 -4.69 7.15 4.66
N GLY A 42 -5.66 6.60 3.92
CA GLY A 42 -6.64 7.41 3.19
C GLY A 42 -7.52 8.25 4.13
N ASN A 43 -8.04 9.37 3.64
CA ASN A 43 -8.77 10.38 4.45
C ASN A 43 -10.00 9.84 5.19
N SER A 44 -10.58 8.74 4.71
CA SER A 44 -11.72 8.06 5.34
C SER A 44 -11.35 7.18 6.55
N LYS A 45 -10.06 6.93 6.84
CA LYS A 45 -9.60 5.92 7.81
C LYS A 45 -8.95 6.49 9.07
N LYS A 46 -9.52 7.57 9.64
CA LYS A 46 -8.98 8.26 10.84
C LYS A 46 -8.73 7.35 12.06
N ALA A 47 -9.50 6.28 12.24
CA ALA A 47 -9.33 5.35 13.36
C ALA A 47 -8.02 4.54 13.27
N LEU A 48 -7.70 4.01 12.08
CA LEU A 48 -6.48 3.23 11.85
C LEU A 48 -5.24 4.12 12.01
N LYS A 49 -5.25 5.31 11.40
CA LYS A 49 -4.19 6.34 11.50
C LYS A 49 -3.80 6.75 12.92
N ASN A 50 -4.72 6.64 13.87
CA ASN A 50 -4.52 7.11 15.25
C ASN A 50 -4.12 6.01 16.21
N THR A 51 -4.04 4.76 15.75
CA THR A 51 -3.55 3.65 16.55
C THR A 51 -2.02 3.68 16.54
N ASP A 52 -1.39 3.59 17.71
CA ASP A 52 0.08 3.69 17.83
C ASP A 52 0.83 2.65 17.00
N GLU A 53 0.25 1.47 16.81
CA GLU A 53 0.77 0.40 15.95
C GLU A 53 0.89 0.87 14.49
N PHE A 54 -0.22 1.32 13.91
CA PHE A 54 -0.27 1.83 12.53
C PHE A 54 0.44 3.17 12.35
N ARG A 55 0.80 3.90 13.42
CA ARG A 55 1.67 5.07 13.28
C ARG A 55 3.13 4.71 13.08
N ARG A 56 3.54 3.56 13.60
CA ARG A 56 4.93 3.11 13.58
C ARG A 56 5.22 2.27 12.35
N THR A 57 4.32 1.36 12.00
CA THR A 57 4.54 0.44 10.88
C THR A 57 3.24 -0.03 10.26
N ILE A 58 3.29 -0.46 9.01
CA ILE A 58 2.19 -1.17 8.37
C ILE A 58 2.30 -2.64 8.75
N PRO A 59 1.28 -3.27 9.36
CA PRO A 59 1.34 -4.70 9.68
C PRO A 59 1.56 -5.56 8.44
N ILE A 60 2.40 -6.59 8.56
CA ILE A 60 2.70 -7.54 7.46
C ILE A 60 1.42 -8.17 6.89
N ASN A 61 0.48 -8.59 7.74
CA ASN A 61 -0.82 -9.11 7.28
C ASN A 61 -1.61 -8.08 6.47
N GLY A 62 -1.41 -6.80 6.75
CA GLY A 62 -2.00 -5.71 5.99
C GLY A 62 -1.39 -5.55 4.60
N LEU A 63 -0.06 -5.60 4.52
CA LEU A 63 0.66 -5.68 3.25
C LEU A 63 0.16 -6.85 2.40
N LEU A 64 0.04 -8.04 3.00
CA LEU A 64 -0.42 -9.26 2.34
C LEU A 64 -1.85 -9.12 1.78
N LEU A 65 -2.75 -8.48 2.55
CA LEU A 65 -4.13 -8.24 2.12
C LEU A 65 -4.18 -7.33 0.88
N VAL A 66 -3.48 -6.19 0.93
CA VAL A 66 -3.41 -5.26 -0.22
C VAL A 66 -2.74 -5.95 -1.41
N GLY A 67 -1.66 -6.68 -1.17
CA GLY A 67 -0.94 -7.45 -2.20
C GLY A 67 -1.84 -8.47 -2.90
N ALA A 68 -2.67 -9.20 -2.16
CA ALA A 68 -3.62 -10.16 -2.71
C ALA A 68 -4.66 -9.49 -3.62
N VAL A 69 -5.20 -8.34 -3.19
CA VAL A 69 -6.17 -7.57 -4.00
C VAL A 69 -5.51 -7.03 -5.25
N VAL A 70 -4.35 -6.37 -5.15
CA VAL A 70 -3.61 -5.82 -6.29
C VAL A 70 -3.28 -6.91 -7.31
N LYS A 71 -2.77 -8.05 -6.84
CA LYS A 71 -2.48 -9.22 -7.69
C LYS A 71 -3.74 -9.74 -8.38
N GLY A 72 -4.84 -9.87 -7.64
CA GLY A 72 -6.12 -10.32 -8.19
C GLY A 72 -6.64 -9.40 -9.30
N VAL A 73 -6.60 -8.08 -9.07
CA VAL A 73 -7.00 -7.06 -10.06
C VAL A 73 -6.15 -7.20 -11.33
N LEU A 74 -4.83 -7.22 -11.18
CA LEU A 74 -3.89 -7.28 -12.31
C LEU A 74 -4.03 -8.56 -13.13
N THR A 75 -4.19 -9.70 -12.44
CA THR A 75 -4.41 -11.01 -13.07
C THR A 75 -5.68 -10.98 -13.90
N SER A 76 -6.76 -10.44 -13.34
CA SER A 76 -8.06 -10.40 -14.01
C SER A 76 -8.08 -9.45 -15.21
N PHE A 77 -7.35 -8.32 -15.15
CA PHE A 77 -7.12 -7.47 -16.32
C PHE A 77 -6.32 -8.17 -17.42
N CYS A 78 -5.35 -9.01 -17.06
CA CYS A 78 -4.59 -9.78 -18.03
C CYS A 78 -5.42 -10.89 -18.70
N GLU A 79 -6.25 -11.59 -17.92
CA GLU A 79 -7.11 -12.67 -18.39
C GLU A 79 -8.21 -12.16 -19.34
N THR A 80 -8.87 -11.05 -18.97
CA THR A 80 -10.01 -10.53 -19.75
C THR A 80 -9.59 -9.60 -20.88
N GLY A 81 -8.44 -8.92 -20.76
CA GLY A 81 -7.98 -7.92 -21.72
C GLY A 81 -8.87 -6.66 -21.79
N THR A 82 -9.89 -6.56 -20.94
CA THR A 82 -10.83 -5.43 -20.89
C THR A 82 -10.40 -4.38 -19.89
N ASP A 83 -10.94 -3.17 -20.01
CA ASP A 83 -10.83 -2.06 -19.06
C ASP A 83 -11.88 -2.12 -17.94
N LYS A 84 -12.74 -3.13 -17.95
CA LYS A 84 -13.81 -3.30 -16.94
C LYS A 84 -13.20 -3.71 -15.61
N VAL A 85 -13.76 -3.15 -14.53
CA VAL A 85 -13.40 -3.52 -13.16
C VAL A 85 -13.58 -5.04 -13.00
N PRO A 86 -12.51 -5.77 -12.65
CA PRO A 86 -12.59 -7.21 -12.53
C PRO A 86 -13.42 -7.62 -11.31
N ASP A 87 -14.21 -8.69 -11.48
CA ASP A 87 -14.92 -9.31 -10.37
C ASP A 87 -13.94 -10.10 -9.51
N LEU A 88 -13.63 -9.57 -8.33
CA LEU A 88 -12.73 -10.19 -7.37
C LEU A 88 -13.53 -11.01 -6.37
N SER A 89 -13.53 -12.33 -6.57
CA SER A 89 -14.10 -13.22 -5.57
C SER A 89 -13.24 -13.26 -4.30
N ALA A 90 -13.89 -13.35 -3.15
CA ALA A 90 -13.23 -13.49 -1.87
C ALA A 90 -12.31 -14.73 -1.83
N ASP A 91 -12.70 -15.80 -2.53
CA ASP A 91 -11.92 -17.05 -2.61
C ASP A 91 -10.61 -16.85 -3.39
N LYS A 92 -10.63 -16.10 -4.51
CA LYS A 92 -9.41 -15.79 -5.28
C LYS A 92 -8.45 -14.94 -4.45
N CYS A 93 -8.97 -13.89 -3.80
CA CYS A 93 -8.18 -13.05 -2.89
C CYS A 93 -7.60 -13.87 -1.72
N ARG A 94 -8.36 -14.82 -1.15
CA ARG A 94 -7.87 -15.68 -0.07
C ARG A 94 -6.77 -16.63 -0.53
N ALA A 95 -6.91 -17.21 -1.72
CA ALA A 95 -5.88 -18.08 -2.30
C ALA A 95 -4.58 -17.30 -2.53
N ASP A 96 -4.68 -16.09 -3.10
CA ASP A 96 -3.53 -15.21 -3.31
C ASP A 96 -2.91 -14.76 -1.98
N PHE A 97 -3.71 -14.42 -0.98
CA PHE A 97 -3.24 -14.10 0.37
C PHE A 97 -2.43 -15.25 0.96
N ASN A 98 -2.95 -16.47 0.94
CA ASN A 98 -2.27 -17.65 1.49
C ASN A 98 -0.95 -17.95 0.75
N LEU A 99 -0.90 -17.69 -0.56
CA LEU A 99 0.33 -17.83 -1.33
C LEU A 99 1.38 -16.80 -0.91
N LEU A 100 0.98 -15.52 -0.84
CA LEU A 100 1.87 -14.43 -0.42
C LEU A 100 2.33 -14.64 1.03
N GLN A 101 1.46 -15.14 1.90
CA GLN A 101 1.78 -15.45 3.29
C GLN A 101 2.93 -16.46 3.36
N ARG A 102 2.86 -17.58 2.64
CA ARG A 102 3.95 -18.57 2.61
C ARG A 102 5.27 -17.99 2.11
N SER A 103 5.21 -17.10 1.10
CA SER A 103 6.40 -16.41 0.60
C SER A 103 7.01 -15.49 1.63
N VAL A 104 6.19 -14.76 2.40
CA VAL A 104 6.66 -13.91 3.48
C VAL A 104 7.16 -14.74 4.66
N ASP A 105 6.48 -15.81 5.06
CA ASP A 105 6.94 -16.69 6.14
C ASP A 105 8.35 -17.22 5.86
N ALA A 106 8.60 -17.69 4.63
CA ALA A 106 9.93 -18.13 4.21
C ALA A 106 10.97 -16.98 4.17
N LEU A 107 10.54 -15.75 3.90
CA LEU A 107 11.39 -14.57 3.94
C LEU A 107 11.79 -14.21 5.38
N LEU A 108 10.84 -14.31 6.31
CA LEU A 108 11.04 -14.01 7.74
C LEU A 108 11.99 -15.00 8.42
N GLU A 109 12.21 -16.19 7.84
CA GLU A 109 13.27 -17.11 8.29
C GLU A 109 14.68 -16.52 8.11
N ASN A 110 14.84 -15.48 7.28
CA ASN A 110 16.09 -14.74 7.12
C ASN A 110 16.04 -13.41 7.91
N PRO A 111 16.81 -13.26 9.01
CA PRO A 111 16.77 -12.07 9.86
C PRO A 111 17.10 -10.76 9.14
N ASP A 112 18.05 -10.77 8.20
CA ASP A 112 18.42 -9.56 7.45
C ASP A 112 17.27 -9.12 6.53
N ARG A 113 16.57 -10.09 5.93
CA ARG A 113 15.40 -9.81 5.08
C ARG A 113 14.18 -9.38 5.88
N CYS A 114 14.01 -9.94 7.08
CA CYS A 114 13.00 -9.49 8.02
C CYS A 114 13.22 -8.02 8.39
N ALA A 115 14.44 -7.66 8.81
CA ALA A 115 14.80 -6.29 9.18
C ALA A 115 14.64 -5.32 8.00
N GLU A 116 15.00 -5.74 6.79
CA GLU A 116 14.67 -4.99 5.57
C GLU A 116 13.14 -4.77 5.50
N LEU A 117 12.33 -5.82 5.42
CA LEU A 117 10.87 -5.69 5.27
C LEU A 117 10.25 -4.75 6.33
N GLU A 118 10.65 -4.89 7.59
CA GLU A 118 10.18 -4.05 8.69
C GLU A 118 10.54 -2.57 8.48
N GLU A 119 11.80 -2.24 8.18
CA GLU A 119 12.22 -0.86 7.93
C GLU A 119 11.46 -0.24 6.75
N MET A 120 11.16 -1.01 5.70
CA MET A 120 10.34 -0.50 4.59
C MET A 120 8.92 -0.15 5.05
N LEU A 121 8.29 -1.02 5.82
CA LEU A 121 6.91 -0.82 6.31
C LEU A 121 6.82 0.36 7.28
N GLU A 122 7.86 0.58 8.09
CA GLU A 122 8.01 1.79 8.91
C GLU A 122 8.12 3.05 8.05
N GLN A 123 8.94 3.03 7.00
CA GLN A 123 9.07 4.17 6.08
C GLN A 123 7.74 4.52 5.40
N TRP A 124 6.98 3.51 4.98
CA TRP A 124 5.66 3.75 4.39
C TRP A 124 4.67 4.30 5.41
N ALA A 125 4.68 3.79 6.64
CA ALA A 125 3.85 4.34 7.71
C ALA A 125 4.19 5.82 7.99
N MET A 126 5.47 6.18 8.06
CA MET A 126 5.90 7.56 8.23
C MET A 126 5.42 8.48 7.10
N ILE A 127 5.44 8.01 5.85
CA ILE A 127 4.91 8.78 4.71
C ILE A 127 3.39 8.98 4.87
N GLY A 128 2.65 7.90 5.13
CA GLY A 128 1.19 7.96 5.27
C GLY A 128 0.73 8.82 6.45
N VAL A 129 1.51 8.86 7.53
CA VAL A 129 1.28 9.75 8.67
C VAL A 129 1.73 11.19 8.36
N GLY A 130 2.84 11.37 7.64
CA GLY A 130 3.39 12.67 7.25
C GLY A 130 2.45 13.49 6.38
N ASP A 131 1.78 12.86 5.42
CA ASP A 131 0.74 13.50 4.60
C ASP A 131 -0.42 14.08 5.45
N LEU A 132 -0.64 13.55 6.67
CA LEU A 132 -1.66 14.08 7.60
C LEU A 132 -1.27 15.41 8.25
N TYR A 133 0.03 15.69 8.37
CA TYR A 133 0.51 16.94 8.96
C TYR A 133 0.46 18.09 7.96
N PHE A 134 0.63 17.81 6.66
CA PHE A 134 0.43 18.79 5.60
C PHE A 134 -1.06 19.07 5.34
N ASP A 135 -1.94 18.07 5.42
CA ASP A 135 -3.39 18.24 5.22
C ASP A 135 -4.08 18.98 6.39
N LYS A 136 -3.46 19.02 7.58
CA LYS A 136 -3.94 19.82 8.73
C LYS A 136 -3.48 21.29 8.72
N GLY A 137 -2.64 21.69 7.77
CA GLY A 137 -2.11 23.05 7.67
C GLY A 137 -3.06 24.09 7.08
N ASP A 138 -4.22 23.68 6.55
CA ASP A 138 -5.13 24.56 5.79
C ASP A 138 -6.50 24.80 6.47
N MET A 139 -6.54 24.80 7.80
CA MET A 139 -7.70 25.29 8.56
C MET A 139 -7.26 26.13 9.76
N GLY A 140 -7.22 27.46 9.59
CA GLY A 140 -6.96 28.38 10.70
C GLY A 140 -6.68 29.83 10.33
N GLY A 141 -7.51 30.45 9.47
CA GLY A 141 -7.51 31.89 9.22
C GLY A 141 -8.89 32.50 9.45
N SER A 142 -9.29 32.56 10.73
CA SER A 142 -10.33 33.38 11.37
C SER A 142 -11.31 34.20 10.51
N ASP A 143 -12.59 33.90 10.68
CA ASP A 143 -13.76 34.72 10.34
C ASP A 143 -13.78 36.13 11.00
N MET A 144 -14.59 36.99 10.37
CA MET A 144 -15.09 38.34 10.75
C MET A 144 -14.13 39.50 10.45
N ASP A 145 -14.47 40.47 9.58
CA ASP A 145 -15.58 41.41 9.83
C ASP A 145 -16.35 41.88 8.58
N ASN A 146 -17.67 41.84 8.74
CA ASN A 146 -18.67 42.83 8.33
C ASN A 146 -18.59 43.48 6.94
N VAL A 147 -19.50 42.98 6.10
CA VAL A 147 -20.27 43.78 5.13
C VAL A 147 -20.74 45.07 5.79
N ASN A 148 -20.28 46.21 5.30
CA ASN A 148 -20.92 47.50 5.52
C ASN A 148 -21.58 47.91 4.20
N ILE A 149 -22.92 47.90 4.17
CA ILE A 149 -23.71 48.47 3.08
C ILE A 149 -23.74 49.99 3.29
N ILE A 150 -23.39 50.77 2.27
CA ILE A 150 -24.08 52.04 1.96
C ILE A 150 -24.28 52.11 0.44
N LEU A 151 -25.49 52.51 0.06
CA LEU A 151 -26.03 52.78 -1.28
C LEU A 151 -25.10 53.63 -2.18
#